data_AF-A0A965FG68-F1
#
_entry.id   AF-A0A965FG68-F1
#
_cell.length_a   1.000
_cell.length_b   1.000
_cell.length_c   1.000
_cell.angle_alpha   90.00
_cell.angle_beta   90.00
_cell.angle_gamma   90.00
#
_symmetry.space_group_name_H-M   'P 1'
#
loop_
_entity.id
_entity.type
_entity.pdbx_description
1 polymer ?
#
loop_
_entity_poly.entity_id
_entity_poly.type
_entity_poly.pdbx_seq_one_letter_code
_entity_poly.pdbx_strand_id
1 'polypeptide(L)' 'MEAIRLWSGVECPNEAARLGLADHIGLLKELEALRGTMAFEDEPSSFEAALRAEQEKEA' A
#
# COMPACT_ATOMS: atom_id res chain seq x y z
N MET A 1 -11.67 5.42 11.68
CA MET A 1 -12.55 5.80 10.53
C MET A 1 -12.29 7.23 10.05
N GLU A 2 -12.10 8.20 10.95
CA GLU A 2 -11.82 9.60 10.57
C GLU A 2 -10.56 9.76 9.71
N ALA A 3 -9.48 9.03 10.04
CA ALA A 3 -8.24 9.03 9.27
C ALA A 3 -8.39 8.47 7.83
N ILE A 4 -9.24 7.46 7.60
CA ILE A 4 -9.47 6.93 6.24
C ILE A 4 -10.22 7.97 5.41
N ARG A 5 -11.27 8.57 5.98
CA ARG A 5 -12.08 9.60 5.31
C ARG A 5 -11.25 10.81 4.89
N LEU A 6 -10.31 11.24 5.74
CA LEU A 6 -9.48 12.41 5.48
C LEU A 6 -8.55 12.23 4.26
N TRP A 7 -8.14 11.00 3.96
CA TRP A 7 -7.15 10.72 2.90
C TRP A 7 -7.78 10.11 1.63
N SER A 8 -8.85 9.31 1.74
CA SER A 8 -9.48 8.67 0.59
C SER A 8 -10.67 9.44 0.03
N GLY A 9 -11.32 10.30 0.83
CA GLY A 9 -12.59 10.94 0.46
C GLY A 9 -13.77 9.97 0.29
N VAL A 10 -13.60 8.68 0.58
CA VAL A 10 -14.63 7.65 0.40
C VAL A 10 -15.33 7.40 1.72
N GLU A 11 -16.66 7.58 1.71
CA GLU A 11 -17.55 7.20 2.80
C GLU A 11 -18.35 5.95 2.42
N CYS A 12 -18.74 5.14 3.42
CA CYS A 12 -19.64 4.03 3.19
C CYS A 12 -21.02 4.54 2.71
N PRO A 13 -21.46 4.21 1.48
CA PRO A 13 -22.55 4.91 0.82
C PRO A 13 -23.95 4.60 1.39
N ASN A 14 -24.12 3.49 2.12
CA ASN A 14 -25.41 3.09 2.71
C ASN A 14 -25.22 2.13 3.89
N GLU A 15 -26.33 1.73 4.52
CA GLU A 15 -26.34 0.85 5.71
C GLU A 15 -25.87 -0.57 5.41
N ALA A 16 -26.26 -1.14 4.26
CA ALA A 16 -25.80 -2.47 3.86
C ALA A 16 -24.27 -2.52 3.70
N ALA A 17 -23.66 -1.46 3.14
CA ALA A 17 -22.21 -1.33 3.06
C ALA A 17 -21.54 -1.25 4.44
N ARG A 18 -22.17 -0.57 5.42
CA ARG A 18 -21.67 -0.52 6.80
C ARG A 18 -21.75 -1.88 7.50
N LEU A 19 -22.81 -2.63 7.27
CA LEU A 19 -22.97 -3.98 7.83
C LEU A 19 -21.95 -4.95 7.22
N GLY A 20 -21.77 -4.94 5.90
CA GLY A 20 -20.78 -5.78 5.22
C GLY A 20 -19.32 -5.43 5.60
N LEU A 21 -19.04 -4.19 6.00
CA LEU A 21 -17.72 -3.82 6.52
C LEU A 21 -17.33 -4.62 7.78
N ALA A 22 -18.31 -5.04 8.59
CA ALA A 22 -18.04 -5.81 9.81
C ALA A 22 -17.29 -7.12 9.53
N ASP A 23 -17.59 -7.76 8.40
CA ASP A 23 -16.94 -9.01 7.97
C ASP A 23 -15.47 -8.81 7.57
N HIS A 24 -15.06 -7.58 7.28
CA HIS A 24 -13.73 -7.24 6.79
C HIS A 24 -12.83 -6.57 7.84
N ILE A 25 -13.31 -6.39 9.08
CA ILE A 25 -12.52 -5.78 10.16
C ILE A 25 -11.23 -6.55 10.44
N GLY A 26 -11.25 -7.89 10.35
CA GLY A 26 -10.05 -8.73 10.51
C GLY A 26 -8.99 -8.43 9.45
N LEU A 27 -9.39 -8.47 8.18
CA LEU A 27 -8.54 -8.14 7.04
C LEU A 27 -7.94 -6.73 7.14
N LEU A 28 -8.74 -5.75 7.56
CA LEU A 28 -8.24 -4.38 7.76
C LEU A 28 -7.11 -4.31 8.78
N LYS A 29 -7.23 -5.04 9.91
CA LYS A 29 -6.18 -5.10 10.93
C LYS A 29 -4.92 -5.80 10.41
N GLU A 30 -5.07 -6.86 9.63
CA GLU A 30 -3.95 -7.58 9.01
C GLU A 30 -3.18 -6.66 8.05
N LEU A 31 -3.90 -5.90 7.21
CA LEU A 31 -3.30 -4.92 6.31
C LEU A 31 -2.66 -3.75 7.05
N GLU A 32 -3.27 -3.26 8.13
CA GLU A 32 -2.67 -2.25 9.00
C GLU A 32 -1.37 -2.75 9.64
N ALA A 33 -1.32 -4.01 10.07
CA ALA A 33 -0.12 -4.64 10.63
C ALA A 33 1.00 -4.82 9.58
N LEU A 34 0.65 -5.02 8.30
CA LEU A 34 1.60 -5.10 7.20
C LEU A 34 2.18 -3.73 6.79
N ARG A 35 1.55 -2.64 7.19
CA ARG A 35 2.00 -1.29 6.82
C ARG A 35 3.37 -1.01 7.41
N GLY A 36 4.34 -0.71 6.55
CA GLY A 36 5.71 -0.41 6.95
C GLY A 36 6.56 -1.65 7.26
N THR A 37 6.03 -2.86 7.11
CA THR A 37 6.82 -4.10 7.19
C THR A 37 7.40 -4.48 5.84
N MET A 38 6.80 -4.01 4.75
CA MET A 38 7.31 -4.21 3.40
C MET A 38 8.27 -3.07 3.06
N ALA A 39 9.52 -3.44 2.77
CA ALA A 39 10.44 -2.53 2.09
C ALA A 39 10.02 -2.43 0.62
N PHE A 40 10.21 -1.25 0.02
CA PHE A 40 10.25 -1.18 -1.44
C PHE A 40 11.45 -2.00 -1.92
N GLU A 41 11.38 -2.53 -3.13
CA GLU A 41 12.56 -3.15 -3.74
C GLU A 41 13.68 -2.10 -3.78
N ASP A 42 14.93 -2.52 -3.56
CA ASP A 42 16.14 -1.70 -3.77
C ASP A 42 16.36 -1.42 -5.27
N GLU A 43 15.28 -1.36 -6.05
CA GLU A 43 15.35 -0.94 -7.42
C GLU A 43 15.77 0.53 -7.46
N PRO A 44 16.72 0.88 -8.33
CA PRO A 44 17.13 2.24 -8.49
C PRO A 44 15.93 3.12 -8.82
N SER A 45 15.62 4.07 -7.93
CA SER A 45 14.44 4.95 -8.02
C SER A 45 14.46 5.92 -9.21
N SER A 46 15.44 5.80 -10.12
CA SER A 46 15.57 6.59 -11.34
C SER A 46 16.12 5.73 -12.49
N PHE A 47 15.68 6.04 -13.71
CA PHE A 47 16.10 5.37 -14.93
C PHE A 47 17.63 5.33 -15.11
N GLU A 48 18.34 6.41 -14.75
CA GLU A 48 19.81 6.47 -14.87
C GLU A 48 20.54 5.57 -13.86
N ALA A 49 19.94 5.31 -12.70
CA ALA A 49 20.50 4.39 -11.72
C ALA A 49 20.21 2.93 -12.13
N ALA A 50 19.06 2.66 -12.75
CA ALA A 50 18.75 1.37 -13.38
C ALA A 50 19.72 1.06 -14.53
N LEU A 51 19.96 2.03 -15.39
CA LEU A 51 20.88 1.89 -16.52
C LEU A 51 22.32 1.60 -16.07
N ARG A 52 22.78 2.19 -14.96
CA ARG A 52 24.10 1.91 -14.39
C ARG A 52 24.19 0.55 -13.68
N ALA A 53 23.11 0.10 -13.05
CA ALA A 53 23.08 -1.23 -12.42
C ALA A 53 23.09 -2.36 -13.45
N GLU A 54 22.46 -2.13 -14.61
CA GLU A 54 22.38 -3.07 -15.73
C GLU A 54 23.63 -3.08 -16.63
N GLN A 55 24.52 -2.08 -16.49
CA GLN A 55 25.83 -2.14 -17.14
C GLN A 55 26.64 -3.27 -16.48
N GLU A 56 26.89 -4.34 -17.24
CA GLU A 56 27.74 -5.46 -16.82
C GLU A 56 29.03 -4.94 -16.18
N LYS A 57 29.40 -5.52 -15.03
CA LYS A 57 30.72 -5.30 -14.44
C LYS A 57 31.75 -5.78 -15.47
N GLU A 58 32.36 -4.84 -16.20
CA GLU A 58 33.49 -5.15 -17.07
C GLU A 58 34.52 -5.95 -16.26
N ALA A 59 34.82 -7.16 -16.76
CA ALA A 59 35.71 -8.15 -16.17
C ALA A 59 37.18 -7.73 -16.27
#